data_AF-A0ABD2WZ75-F1
#
_entry.id   AF-A0ABD2WZ75-F1
#
_cell.length_a   1.000
_cell.length_b   1.000
_cell.length_c   1.000
_cell.angle_alpha   90.00
_cell.angle_beta   90.00
_cell.angle_gamma   90.00
#
_symmetry.space_group_name_H-M   'P 1'
#
loop_
_entity.id
_entity.type
_entity.pdbx_description
1 polymer ?
#
loop_
_entity_poly.entity_id
_entity_poly.type
_entity_poly.pdbx_seq_one_letter_code
_entity_poly.pdbx_strand_id
1 'polypeptide(L)'
;MSLKIEEAFAEKKQVLAAFLDVKGAFDNINIELLLFKLKRQGCSAHIIEYVKHIAHNRRMHASCLGPDFRYAHRGVPQGGVLSPLLYIMYVSNIVNNVPKLITIFQFADDIALHIKFTSIKWATARMERAVQIICNNLKALKLELAQSKTELVQFNNKNIKPGETSIVIGDVEIFTKNKVKFLGLYLDYRFTFSPHVKHVTEKCNKAHEFNQVTMWNMAGSRSGNAY
;
A
#
# COMPACT_ATOMS: atom_id res chain seq x y z
N MET A 1 6.95 8.06 -9.41
CA MET A 1 5.60 8.11 -10.01
C MET A 1 5.27 9.47 -10.62
N SER A 2 5.42 10.58 -9.90
CA SER A 2 5.11 11.95 -10.38
C SER A 2 5.78 12.31 -11.71
N LEU A 3 7.11 12.17 -11.79
CA LEU A 3 7.88 12.45 -13.01
C LEU A 3 7.35 11.69 -14.24
N LYS A 4 6.88 10.44 -14.05
CA LYS A 4 6.34 9.64 -15.15
C LYS A 4 4.97 10.11 -15.64
N ILE A 5 4.19 10.75 -14.77
CA ILE A 5 2.91 11.35 -15.13
C ILE A 5 3.15 12.66 -15.88
N GLU A 6 4.05 13.51 -15.37
CA GLU A 6 4.45 14.77 -16.02
C GLU A 6 5.07 14.54 -17.41
N GLU A 7 6.00 13.60 -17.54
CA GLU A 7 6.56 13.18 -18.83
C GLU A 7 5.46 12.76 -19.81
N ALA A 8 4.47 11.97 -19.35
CA ALA A 8 3.38 11.52 -20.21
C ALA A 8 2.53 12.70 -20.71
N PHE A 9 2.26 13.68 -19.84
CA PHE A 9 1.52 14.87 -20.20
C PHE A 9 2.28 15.74 -21.22
N ALA A 10 3.59 15.89 -21.05
CA ALA A 10 4.46 16.55 -22.02
C ALA A 10 4.43 15.85 -23.39
N GLU A 11 4.36 14.52 -23.41
CA GLU A 11 4.21 13.69 -24.62
C GLU A 11 2.77 13.67 -25.18
N LYS A 12 1.82 14.45 -24.63
CA LYS A 12 0.38 14.44 -24.97
C LYS A 12 -0.30 13.07 -24.78
N LYS A 13 0.29 12.22 -23.93
CA LYS A 13 -0.22 10.90 -23.52
C LYS A 13 -0.98 11.00 -22.20
N GLN A 14 -1.64 9.91 -21.84
CA GLN A 14 -2.34 9.73 -20.57
C GLN A 14 -1.67 8.62 -19.77
N VAL A 15 -1.95 8.54 -18.47
CA VAL A 15 -1.45 7.46 -17.61
C VAL A 15 -2.62 6.75 -16.95
N LEU A 16 -2.64 5.42 -17.05
CA LEU A 16 -3.55 4.58 -16.29
C LEU A 16 -2.73 3.97 -15.16
N ALA A 17 -3.18 4.15 -13.93
CA ALA A 17 -2.50 3.65 -12.75
C ALA A 17 -3.45 2.82 -11.88
N ALA A 18 -2.99 1.64 -11.48
CA ALA A 18 -3.67 0.76 -10.52
C ALA A 18 -2.86 0.71 -9.23
N PHE A 19 -3.52 0.93 -8.11
CA PHE A 19 -2.96 0.91 -6.77
C PHE A 19 -3.52 -0.30 -6.04
N LEU A 20 -2.65 -1.23 -5.70
CA LEU A 20 -2.95 -2.55 -5.20
C LEU A 20 -2.58 -2.65 -3.72
N ASP A 21 -3.45 -3.25 -2.91
CA ASP A 21 -3.25 -3.51 -1.48
C ASP A 21 -3.23 -5.04 -1.25
N VAL A 22 -2.24 -5.53 -0.52
CA VAL A 22 -2.15 -6.96 -0.17
C VAL A 22 -2.87 -7.21 1.15
N LYS A 23 -3.85 -8.11 1.14
CA LYS A 23 -4.69 -8.41 2.30
C LYS A 23 -3.86 -8.99 3.45
N GLY A 24 -3.75 -8.24 4.55
CA GLY A 24 -3.08 -8.69 5.77
C GLY A 24 -1.63 -9.11 5.54
N ALA A 25 -0.89 -8.33 4.74
CA ALA A 25 0.46 -8.61 4.25
C ALA A 25 1.40 -9.28 5.27
N PHE A 26 1.64 -8.65 6.43
CA PHE A 26 2.56 -9.16 7.47
C PHE A 26 1.99 -10.35 8.24
N ASP A 27 0.68 -10.36 8.48
CA ASP A 27 0.01 -11.38 9.31
C ASP A 27 -0.19 -12.70 8.55
N ASN A 28 -0.27 -12.63 7.22
CA ASN A 28 -0.53 -13.77 6.35
C ASN A 28 0.73 -14.42 5.77
N ILE A 29 1.93 -13.97 6.15
CA ILE A 29 3.18 -14.62 5.71
C ILE A 29 3.18 -16.08 6.17
N ASN A 30 3.36 -17.00 5.22
CA ASN A 30 3.56 -18.40 5.52
C ASN A 30 5.03 -18.64 5.90
N ILE A 31 5.27 -19.06 7.14
CA ILE A 31 6.63 -19.15 7.70
C ILE A 31 7.47 -20.20 6.98
N GLU A 32 6.92 -21.36 6.63
CA GLU A 32 7.65 -22.41 5.91
C GLU A 32 8.12 -21.93 4.53
N LEU A 33 7.23 -21.26 3.78
CA LEU A 33 7.58 -20.66 2.50
C LEU A 33 8.62 -19.54 2.64
N LEU A 34 8.52 -18.72 3.70
CA LEU A 34 9.51 -17.70 4.00
C LEU A 34 10.89 -18.32 4.21
N LEU A 35 11.01 -19.32 5.08
CA LEU A 35 12.29 -20.00 5.36
C LEU A 35 12.87 -20.66 4.10
N PHE A 36 12.02 -21.28 3.28
CA PHE A 36 12.43 -21.82 1.98
C PHE A 36 12.99 -20.74 1.05
N LYS A 37 12.32 -19.58 0.97
CA LYS A 37 12.79 -18.45 0.15
C LYS A 37 14.10 -17.87 0.66
N LEU A 38 14.26 -17.68 1.96
CA LEU A 38 15.51 -17.21 2.56
C LEU A 38 16.68 -18.15 2.22
N LYS A 39 16.46 -19.47 2.32
CA LYS A 39 17.45 -20.48 1.91
C LYS A 39 17.82 -20.34 0.43
N ARG A 40 16.82 -20.22 -0.45
CA ARG A 40 17.03 -20.06 -1.90
C ARG A 40 17.72 -18.75 -2.26
N GLN A 41 17.53 -17.70 -1.46
CA GLN A 41 18.19 -16.40 -1.62
C GLN A 41 19.62 -16.37 -1.03
N GLY A 42 20.11 -17.49 -0.48
CA GLY A 42 21.48 -17.61 0.01
C GLY A 42 21.68 -17.14 1.46
N CYS A 43 20.61 -16.96 2.24
CA CYS A 43 20.76 -16.67 3.67
C CYS A 43 21.45 -17.83 4.41
N SER A 44 22.29 -17.50 5.38
CA SER A 44 22.97 -18.50 6.21
C SER A 44 21.98 -19.29 7.06
N ALA A 45 22.35 -20.52 7.41
CA ALA A 45 21.53 -21.38 8.28
C ALA A 45 21.23 -20.70 9.63
N HIS A 46 22.18 -19.92 10.19
CA HIS A 46 21.99 -19.17 11.43
C HIS A 46 20.88 -18.12 11.33
N ILE A 47 20.83 -17.36 10.22
CA ILE A 47 19.76 -16.37 10.00
C ILE A 47 18.41 -17.07 9.84
N ILE A 48 18.37 -18.18 9.12
CA ILE A 48 17.12 -18.94 8.89
C ILE A 48 16.59 -19.49 10.22
N GLU A 49 17.45 -20.06 11.06
CA GLU A 49 17.04 -20.58 12.37
C GLU A 49 16.59 -19.44 13.30
N TYR A 50 17.29 -18.30 13.28
CA TYR A 50 16.85 -17.11 14.01
C TYR A 50 15.46 -16.63 13.56
N VAL A 51 15.23 -16.53 12.25
CA VAL A 51 13.92 -16.14 11.69
C VAL A 51 12.83 -17.14 12.10
N LYS A 52 13.15 -18.44 12.08
CA LYS A 52 12.24 -19.50 12.52
C LYS A 52 11.87 -19.34 13.99
N HIS A 53 12.82 -19.03 14.87
CA HIS A 53 12.59 -18.80 16.29
C HIS A 53 11.75 -17.55 16.58
N ILE A 54 11.97 -16.44 15.87
CA ILE A 54 11.15 -15.22 16.08
C ILE A 54 9.73 -15.35 15.50
N ALA A 55 9.55 -16.25 14.52
CA ALA A 55 8.26 -16.47 13.86
C ALA A 55 7.42 -17.56 14.54
N HIS A 56 8.03 -18.64 15.06
CA HIS A 56 7.35 -19.70 15.80
C HIS A 56 7.29 -19.36 17.30
N ASN A 57 6.24 -19.81 18.00
CA ASN A 57 6.05 -19.66 19.45
C ASN A 57 5.82 -18.23 19.97
N ARG A 58 5.23 -17.35 19.16
CA ARG A 58 4.78 -16.04 19.64
C ARG A 58 3.55 -16.21 20.53
N ARG A 59 3.75 -16.08 21.85
CA ARG A 59 2.67 -15.95 22.84
C ARG A 59 2.18 -14.52 22.82
N MET A 60 0.90 -14.33 22.50
CA MET A 60 0.21 -13.06 22.59
C MET A 60 -0.71 -13.08 23.80
N HIS A 61 -0.62 -12.02 24.60
CA HIS A 61 -1.51 -11.77 25.74
C HIS A 61 -2.25 -10.46 25.47
N ALA A 62 -3.57 -10.48 25.63
CA ALA A 62 -4.40 -9.30 25.47
C ALA A 62 -5.11 -9.05 26.81
N SER A 63 -4.79 -7.93 27.45
CA SER A 63 -5.30 -7.56 28.78
C SER A 63 -6.84 -7.46 28.83
N CYS A 64 -7.49 -7.25 27.68
CA CYS A 64 -8.95 -7.22 27.55
C CYS A 64 -9.62 -8.60 27.37
N LEU A 65 -8.85 -9.69 27.22
CA LEU A 65 -9.35 -11.04 26.95
C LEU A 65 -9.08 -12.03 28.09
N GLY A 66 -8.59 -11.57 29.25
CA GLY A 66 -8.29 -12.40 30.42
C GLY A 66 -6.83 -12.91 30.45
N PRO A 67 -6.47 -13.80 31.39
CA PRO A 67 -5.09 -14.26 31.63
C PRO A 67 -4.51 -15.17 30.54
N ASP A 68 -5.34 -15.64 29.60
CA ASP A 68 -4.96 -16.67 28.65
C ASP A 68 -4.01 -16.16 27.55
N PHE A 69 -3.05 -17.02 27.18
CA PHE A 69 -2.12 -16.79 26.07
C PHE A 69 -2.65 -17.42 24.78
N ARG A 70 -2.50 -16.70 23.66
CA ARG A 70 -2.73 -17.25 22.31
C ARG A 70 -1.42 -17.41 21.56
N TYR A 71 -1.33 -18.47 20.75
CA TYR A 71 -0.16 -18.70 19.90
C TYR A 71 -0.43 -18.20 18.47
N ALA A 72 0.50 -17.43 17.91
CA ALA A 72 0.48 -17.08 16.50
C ALA A 72 1.38 -18.04 15.70
N HIS A 73 0.79 -18.72 14.71
CA HIS A 73 1.48 -19.66 13.81
C HIS A 73 1.70 -19.08 12.40
N ARG A 74 1.22 -17.86 12.14
CA ARG A 74 1.35 -17.17 10.85
C ARG A 74 1.86 -15.75 11.06
N GLY A 75 2.50 -15.24 10.01
CA GLY A 75 2.97 -13.87 9.99
C GLY A 75 4.22 -13.61 10.82
N VAL A 76 4.88 -12.49 10.51
CA VAL A 76 6.02 -11.98 11.27
C VAL A 76 5.53 -10.98 12.33
N PRO A 77 6.22 -10.83 13.47
CA PRO A 77 5.80 -9.89 14.52
C PRO A 77 5.75 -8.45 13.99
N GLN A 78 4.58 -7.83 14.02
CA GLN A 78 4.42 -6.41 13.71
C GLN A 78 5.25 -5.57 14.71
N GLY A 79 5.96 -4.55 14.23
CA GLY A 79 6.88 -3.74 15.04
C GLY A 79 8.29 -4.31 15.22
N GLY A 80 8.57 -5.52 14.71
CA GLY A 80 9.93 -6.03 14.61
C GLY A 80 10.73 -5.31 13.52
N VAL A 81 11.96 -4.89 13.83
CA VAL A 81 12.86 -4.20 12.88
C VAL A 81 13.10 -5.02 11.60
N LEU A 82 13.09 -6.35 11.72
CA LEU A 82 13.30 -7.26 10.58
C LEU A 82 12.03 -7.55 9.77
N SER A 83 10.84 -7.29 10.31
CA SER A 83 9.58 -7.67 9.67
C SER A 83 9.39 -7.03 8.28
N PRO A 84 9.69 -5.73 8.06
CA PRO A 84 9.67 -5.13 6.72
C PRO A 84 10.63 -5.83 5.74
N LEU A 85 11.86 -6.14 6.17
CA LEU A 85 12.85 -6.80 5.33
C LEU A 85 12.39 -8.21 4.95
N LEU A 86 11.91 -9.00 5.91
CA LEU A 86 11.41 -10.35 5.68
C LEU A 86 10.22 -10.34 4.71
N TYR A 87 9.32 -9.36 4.84
CA TYR A 87 8.22 -9.19 3.90
C TYR A 87 8.72 -8.91 2.48
N ILE A 88 9.64 -7.95 2.30
CA ILE A 88 10.23 -7.64 0.99
C ILE A 88 10.88 -8.88 0.37
N MET A 89 11.67 -9.64 1.14
CA MET A 89 12.28 -10.88 0.67
C MET A 89 11.20 -11.92 0.27
N TYR A 90 10.13 -12.01 1.04
CA TYR A 90 8.99 -12.89 0.77
C TYR A 90 8.28 -12.55 -0.54
N VAL A 91 8.03 -11.26 -0.81
CA VAL A 91 7.30 -10.79 -2.00
C VAL A 91 8.18 -10.41 -3.20
N SER A 92 9.50 -10.57 -3.09
CA SER A 92 10.50 -10.24 -4.12
C SER A 92 10.18 -10.62 -5.58
N ASN A 93 9.37 -11.67 -5.79
CA ASN A 93 9.06 -12.19 -7.12
C ASN A 93 7.63 -11.89 -7.57
N ILE A 94 6.83 -11.12 -6.82
CA ILE A 94 5.40 -10.92 -7.16
C ILE A 94 5.20 -10.17 -8.48
N VAL A 95 6.21 -9.42 -8.90
CA VAL A 95 6.23 -8.64 -10.14
C VAL A 95 6.83 -9.38 -11.33
N ASN A 96 7.31 -10.61 -11.12
CA ASN A 96 7.94 -11.39 -12.19
C ASN A 96 6.92 -11.65 -13.31
N ASN A 97 7.41 -11.56 -14.56
CA ASN A 97 6.63 -11.72 -15.79
C ASN A 97 5.58 -10.63 -16.06
N VAL A 98 5.45 -9.60 -15.22
CA VAL A 98 4.65 -8.42 -15.55
C VAL A 98 5.23 -7.77 -16.83
N PRO A 99 4.39 -7.38 -17.82
CA PRO A 99 4.88 -6.81 -19.06
C PRO A 99 5.79 -5.59 -18.83
N LYS A 100 6.95 -5.54 -19.50
CA LYS A 100 7.96 -4.46 -19.33
C LYS A 100 7.45 -3.04 -19.57
N LEU A 101 6.34 -2.92 -20.32
CA LEU A 101 5.64 -1.66 -20.58
C LEU A 101 4.87 -1.11 -19.37
N ILE A 102 4.59 -1.96 -18.37
CA ILE A 102 4.04 -1.56 -17.08
C ILE A 102 5.21 -1.17 -16.19
N THR A 103 5.20 0.07 -15.73
CA THR A 103 6.11 0.51 -14.68
C THR A 103 5.52 0.16 -13.32
N ILE A 104 6.36 -0.32 -12.42
CA ILE A 104 5.94 -0.84 -11.12
C ILE A 104 6.68 -0.07 -10.03
N PHE A 105 5.93 0.40 -9.03
CA PHE A 105 6.45 0.89 -7.77
C PHE A 105 5.96 -0.04 -6.67
N GLN A 106 6.87 -0.57 -5.87
CA GLN A 106 6.54 -1.40 -4.72
C GLN A 106 7.21 -0.79 -3.48
N PHE A 107 6.41 -0.52 -2.46
CA PHE A 107 6.89 -0.05 -1.17
C PHE A 107 6.19 -0.84 -0.08
N ALA A 108 6.91 -1.83 0.49
CA ALA A 108 6.30 -2.84 1.35
C ALA A 108 5.06 -3.46 0.68
N ASP A 109 3.89 -3.35 1.31
CA ASP A 109 2.60 -3.89 0.87
C ASP A 109 1.85 -2.99 -0.14
N ASP A 110 2.25 -1.73 -0.28
CA ASP A 110 1.73 -0.80 -1.28
C ASP A 110 2.38 -1.07 -2.64
N ILE A 111 1.56 -1.42 -3.65
CA ILE A 111 2.04 -1.65 -5.02
C ILE A 111 1.28 -0.73 -5.97
N ALA A 112 2.00 0.03 -6.78
CA ALA A 112 1.42 0.84 -7.85
C ALA A 112 1.94 0.39 -9.21
N LEU A 113 1.01 0.10 -10.12
CA LEU A 113 1.26 -0.17 -11.52
C LEU A 113 0.86 1.04 -12.32
N HIS A 114 1.65 1.42 -13.33
CA HIS A 114 1.20 2.43 -14.28
C HIS A 114 1.69 2.19 -15.69
N ILE A 115 0.92 2.72 -16.65
CA ILE A 115 1.19 2.60 -18.07
C ILE A 115 0.88 3.93 -18.77
N LYS A 116 1.82 4.41 -19.60
CA LYS A 116 1.57 5.54 -20.51
C LYS A 116 0.83 5.03 -21.75
N PHE A 117 -0.20 5.73 -22.21
CA PHE A 117 -0.98 5.28 -23.35
C PHE A 117 -1.58 6.42 -24.19
N THR A 118 -1.96 6.07 -25.42
CA THR A 118 -2.81 6.87 -26.32
C THR A 118 -4.17 6.20 -26.57
N SER A 119 -4.21 4.86 -26.57
CA SER A 119 -5.44 4.06 -26.65
C SER A 119 -5.79 3.47 -25.30
N ILE A 120 -6.95 3.84 -24.76
CA ILE A 120 -7.39 3.36 -23.45
C ILE A 120 -7.67 1.85 -23.45
N LYS A 121 -8.30 1.33 -24.52
CA LYS A 121 -8.58 -0.11 -24.66
C LYS A 121 -7.32 -0.96 -24.61
N TRP A 122 -6.24 -0.46 -25.21
CA TRP A 122 -4.94 -1.12 -25.17
C TRP A 122 -4.33 -1.08 -23.77
N ALA A 123 -4.51 0.03 -23.04
CA ALA A 123 -3.99 0.22 -21.70
C ALA A 123 -4.70 -0.64 -20.67
N THR A 124 -6.04 -0.70 -20.71
CA THR A 124 -6.86 -1.50 -19.80
C THR A 124 -6.52 -2.98 -19.92
N ALA A 125 -6.51 -3.54 -21.14
CA ALA A 125 -6.17 -4.95 -21.37
C ALA A 125 -4.77 -5.35 -20.85
N ARG A 126 -3.80 -4.42 -20.92
CA ARG A 126 -2.45 -4.64 -20.39
C ARG A 126 -2.38 -4.49 -18.88
N MET A 127 -3.13 -3.56 -18.31
CA MET A 127 -3.25 -3.38 -16.87
C MET A 127 -3.91 -4.62 -16.24
N GLU A 128 -5.02 -5.10 -16.81
CA GLU A 128 -5.71 -6.33 -16.36
C GLU A 128 -4.76 -7.53 -16.38
N ARG A 129 -4.04 -7.74 -17.49
CA ARG A 129 -3.03 -8.81 -17.58
C ARG A 129 -1.96 -8.68 -16.50
N ALA A 130 -1.48 -7.47 -16.24
CA ALA A 130 -0.46 -7.21 -15.23
C ALA A 130 -0.97 -7.52 -13.82
N VAL A 131 -2.16 -7.04 -13.47
CA VAL A 131 -2.78 -7.34 -12.17
C VAL A 131 -3.03 -8.84 -12.03
N GLN A 132 -3.51 -9.52 -13.08
CA GLN A 132 -3.74 -10.97 -13.04
C GLN A 132 -2.46 -11.76 -12.77
N ILE A 133 -1.33 -11.36 -13.35
CA ILE A 133 -0.02 -11.96 -13.07
C ILE A 133 0.35 -11.78 -11.60
N ILE A 134 0.16 -10.56 -11.05
CA ILE A 134 0.43 -10.29 -9.63
C ILE A 134 -0.48 -11.10 -8.73
N CYS A 135 -1.78 -11.20 -9.04
CA CYS A 135 -2.74 -12.04 -8.32
C CYS A 135 -2.28 -13.50 -8.28
N ASN A 136 -1.82 -14.06 -9.41
CA ASN A 136 -1.32 -15.43 -9.49
C ASN A 136 -0.05 -15.61 -8.66
N ASN A 137 0.89 -14.66 -8.74
CA ASN A 137 2.12 -14.70 -7.96
C ASN A 137 1.86 -14.57 -6.45
N LEU A 138 0.90 -13.73 -6.03
CA LEU A 138 0.47 -13.63 -4.64
C LEU A 138 -0.16 -14.94 -4.16
N LYS A 139 -1.03 -15.57 -4.96
CA LYS A 139 -1.62 -16.88 -4.65
C LYS A 139 -0.55 -17.95 -4.43
N ALA A 140 0.50 -17.96 -5.24
CA ALA A 140 1.64 -18.88 -5.07
C ALA A 140 2.39 -18.66 -3.73
N LEU A 141 2.31 -17.45 -3.17
CA LEU A 141 2.83 -17.10 -1.85
C LEU A 141 1.77 -17.23 -0.74
N LYS A 142 0.60 -17.84 -1.01
CA LYS A 142 -0.53 -17.92 -0.07
C LYS A 142 -0.98 -16.54 0.45
N LEU A 143 -0.80 -15.50 -0.37
CA LEU A 143 -1.28 -14.14 -0.15
C LEU A 143 -2.43 -13.83 -1.12
N GLU A 144 -3.22 -12.81 -0.77
CA GLU A 144 -4.37 -12.38 -1.55
C GLU A 144 -4.29 -10.87 -1.82
N LEU A 145 -4.71 -10.46 -3.01
CA LEU A 145 -4.96 -9.06 -3.32
C LEU A 145 -6.28 -8.63 -2.67
N ALA A 146 -6.29 -7.49 -1.97
CA ALA A 146 -7.51 -6.86 -1.49
C ALA A 146 -8.19 -6.11 -2.66
N GLN A 147 -8.97 -6.85 -3.46
CA GLN A 147 -9.67 -6.30 -4.64
C GLN A 147 -10.54 -5.08 -4.30
N SER A 148 -11.25 -5.10 -3.18
CA SER A 148 -12.11 -3.98 -2.74
C SER A 148 -11.35 -2.70 -2.37
N LYS A 149 -10.06 -2.81 -2.05
CA LYS A 149 -9.18 -1.67 -1.77
C LYS A 149 -8.38 -1.24 -2.99
N THR A 150 -8.44 -2.00 -4.09
CA THR A 150 -7.73 -1.63 -5.30
C THR A 150 -8.34 -0.36 -5.88
N GLU A 151 -7.50 0.63 -6.18
CA GLU A 151 -7.93 1.89 -6.75
C GLU A 151 -7.34 2.05 -8.15
N LEU A 152 -8.16 2.52 -9.09
CA LEU A 152 -7.75 2.82 -10.46
C LEU A 152 -7.84 4.33 -10.68
N VAL A 153 -6.84 4.94 -11.30
CA VAL A 153 -6.87 6.36 -11.68
C VAL A 153 -6.37 6.52 -13.11
N GLN A 154 -7.12 7.28 -13.90
CA GLN A 154 -6.69 7.71 -15.23
C GLN A 154 -6.25 9.17 -15.15
N PHE A 155 -4.94 9.37 -15.02
CA PHE A 155 -4.35 10.70 -15.06
C PHE A 155 -4.42 11.28 -16.47
N ASN A 156 -5.08 12.42 -16.61
CA ASN A 156 -5.27 13.04 -17.92
C ASN A 156 -5.53 14.56 -17.86
N ASN A 157 -5.13 15.25 -18.93
CA ASN A 157 -5.44 16.67 -19.19
C ASN A 157 -6.54 16.86 -20.25
N LYS A 158 -7.27 15.79 -20.62
CA LYS A 158 -8.25 15.79 -21.72
C LYS A 158 -9.71 15.90 -21.24
N ASN A 159 -9.91 16.34 -19.98
CA ASN A 159 -11.22 16.41 -19.33
C ASN A 159 -12.01 15.09 -19.32
N ILE A 160 -11.33 13.94 -19.43
CA ILE A 160 -11.97 12.62 -19.28
C ILE A 160 -12.35 12.45 -17.82
N LYS A 161 -13.64 12.20 -17.56
CA LYS A 161 -14.14 12.13 -16.20
C LYS A 161 -13.79 10.78 -15.56
N PRO A 162 -13.53 10.77 -14.24
CA PRO A 162 -13.49 9.53 -13.48
C PRO A 162 -14.79 8.73 -13.65
N GLY A 163 -14.67 7.41 -13.74
CA GLY A 163 -15.78 6.48 -13.92
C GLY A 163 -16.03 6.03 -15.36
N GLU A 164 -15.43 6.69 -16.36
CA GLU A 164 -15.60 6.32 -17.78
C GLU A 164 -14.74 5.12 -18.21
N THR A 165 -13.74 4.77 -17.40
CA THR A 165 -12.83 3.65 -17.64
C THR A 165 -12.85 2.71 -16.44
N SER A 166 -12.81 1.41 -16.72
CA SER A 166 -12.66 0.33 -15.74
C SER A 166 -11.60 -0.69 -16.16
N ILE A 167 -11.21 -1.52 -15.20
CA ILE A 167 -10.51 -2.79 -15.44
C ILE A 167 -11.23 -3.91 -14.70
N VAL A 168 -11.16 -5.13 -15.20
CA VAL A 168 -11.71 -6.32 -14.55
C VAL A 168 -10.61 -7.13 -13.88
N ILE A 169 -10.79 -7.44 -12.60
CA ILE A 169 -9.85 -8.25 -11.80
C ILE A 169 -10.62 -9.43 -11.20
N GLY A 170 -10.53 -10.60 -11.84
CA GLY A 170 -11.41 -11.73 -11.52
C GLY A 170 -12.86 -11.38 -11.87
N ASP A 171 -13.74 -11.43 -10.88
CA ASP A 171 -15.17 -11.11 -11.05
C ASP A 171 -15.53 -9.67 -10.63
N VAL A 172 -14.51 -8.85 -10.29
CA VAL A 172 -14.71 -7.49 -9.79
C VAL A 172 -14.29 -6.48 -10.86
N GLU A 173 -15.23 -5.61 -11.25
CA GLU A 173 -14.96 -4.46 -12.10
C GLU A 173 -14.58 -3.24 -11.24
N ILE A 174 -13.43 -2.63 -11.55
CA ILE A 174 -12.87 -1.50 -10.79
C ILE A 174 -12.84 -0.28 -11.70
N PHE A 175 -13.68 0.70 -11.39
CA PHE A 175 -13.78 1.96 -12.11
C PHE A 175 -12.74 2.99 -11.66
N THR A 176 -12.36 3.86 -12.58
CA THR A 176 -11.46 4.99 -12.32
C THR A 176 -12.05 5.95 -11.28
N LYS A 177 -11.24 6.33 -10.29
CA LYS A 177 -11.57 7.30 -9.24
C LYS A 177 -11.01 8.69 -9.55
N ASN A 178 -11.58 9.69 -8.89
CA ASN A 178 -11.16 11.09 -9.00
C ASN A 178 -9.82 11.37 -8.31
N LYS A 179 -9.50 10.62 -7.26
CA LYS A 179 -8.26 10.72 -6.51
C LYS A 179 -7.93 9.39 -5.86
N VAL A 180 -6.66 9.24 -5.50
CA VAL A 180 -6.11 8.09 -4.77
C VAL A 180 -5.23 8.63 -3.64
N LYS A 181 -5.18 7.91 -2.51
CA LYS A 181 -4.15 8.12 -1.48
C LYS A 181 -3.05 7.09 -1.69
N PHE A 182 -1.83 7.54 -1.95
CA PHE A 182 -0.67 6.66 -2.12
C PHE A 182 0.54 7.24 -1.38
N LEU A 183 1.16 6.43 -0.51
CA LEU A 183 2.29 6.83 0.34
C LEU A 183 2.08 8.17 1.08
N GLY A 184 0.85 8.41 1.56
CA GLY A 184 0.47 9.63 2.29
C GLY A 184 0.12 10.84 1.43
N LEU A 185 0.27 10.76 0.10
CA LEU A 185 -0.07 11.83 -0.84
C LEU A 185 -1.45 11.58 -1.46
N TYR A 186 -2.23 12.65 -1.63
CA TYR A 186 -3.48 12.59 -2.40
C TYR A 186 -3.19 13.03 -3.84
N LEU A 187 -3.34 12.11 -4.79
CA LEU A 187 -3.15 12.38 -6.21
C LEU A 187 -4.52 12.40 -6.88
N ASP A 188 -4.89 13.52 -7.50
CA ASP A 188 -6.12 13.63 -8.28
C ASP A 188 -5.89 13.30 -9.76
N TYR A 189 -6.96 12.98 -10.49
CA TYR A 189 -6.89 12.58 -11.89
C TYR A 189 -6.34 13.66 -12.85
N ARG A 190 -6.32 14.94 -12.44
CA ARG A 190 -5.67 16.03 -13.17
C ARG A 190 -4.23 16.29 -12.70
N PHE A 191 -3.79 15.56 -11.68
CA PHE A 191 -2.46 15.64 -11.09
C PHE A 191 -2.11 17.06 -10.58
N THR A 192 -3.08 17.80 -10.04
CA THR A 192 -2.88 19.17 -9.56
C THR A 192 -2.47 19.24 -8.09
N PHE A 193 -2.51 18.12 -7.36
CA PHE A 193 -2.26 18.05 -5.91
C PHE A 193 -3.19 18.89 -5.04
N SER A 194 -4.21 19.54 -5.62
CA SER A 194 -5.12 20.43 -4.89
C SER A 194 -5.81 19.74 -3.71
N PRO A 195 -6.26 18.46 -3.81
CA PRO A 195 -6.80 17.76 -2.65
C PRO A 195 -5.78 17.51 -1.53
N HIS A 196 -4.51 17.31 -1.88
CA HIS A 196 -3.45 17.11 -0.88
C HIS A 196 -3.17 18.41 -0.13
N VAL A 197 -3.01 19.53 -0.85
CA VAL A 197 -2.80 20.85 -0.24
C VAL A 197 -3.95 21.18 0.72
N LYS A 198 -5.20 21.00 0.26
CA LYS A 198 -6.38 21.22 1.11
C LYS A 198 -6.35 20.35 2.38
N HIS A 199 -6.01 19.07 2.25
CA HIS A 199 -5.92 18.15 3.38
C HIS A 199 -4.86 18.57 4.40
N VAL A 200 -3.68 18.98 3.95
CA VAL A 200 -2.59 19.44 4.83
C VAL A 200 -2.99 20.73 5.54
N THR A 201 -3.57 21.70 4.82
CA THR A 201 -4.07 22.96 5.41
C THR A 201 -5.11 22.70 6.49
N GLU A 202 -6.10 21.83 6.24
CA GLU A 202 -7.11 21.46 7.23
C GLU A 202 -6.50 20.79 8.47
N LYS A 203 -5.49 19.95 8.28
CA LYS A 203 -4.78 19.30 9.40
C LYS A 203 -4.00 20.32 10.23
N CYS A 204 -3.35 21.29 9.58
CA CYS A 204 -2.64 22.38 10.24
C CYS A 204 -3.60 23.27 11.05
N ASN A 205 -4.75 23.64 10.47
CA ASN A 205 -5.74 24.47 11.15
C ASN A 205 -6.29 23.78 12.40
N LYS A 206 -6.63 22.49 12.32
CA LYS A 206 -7.08 21.71 13.49
C LYS A 206 -6.01 21.63 14.59
N ALA A 207 -4.75 21.43 14.22
CA ALA A 207 -3.65 21.42 15.18
C ALA A 207 -3.46 22.81 15.83
N HIS A 208 -3.63 23.88 15.05
CA HIS A 208 -3.56 25.25 15.55
C HIS A 208 -4.68 25.56 16.55
N GLU A 209 -5.93 25.23 16.21
CA GLU A 209 -7.10 25.36 17.10
C GLU A 209 -6.90 24.58 18.40
N PHE A 210 -6.44 23.32 18.30
CA PHE A 210 -6.14 22.50 19.48
C PHE A 210 -5.07 23.13 20.38
N ASN A 211 -4.00 23.67 19.79
CA ASN A 211 -2.94 24.34 20.54
C ASN A 211 -3.44 25.63 21.21
N GLN A 212 -4.30 26.41 20.57
CA GLN A 212 -4.91 27.60 21.18
C GLN A 212 -5.78 27.24 22.39
N VAL A 213 -6.64 26.23 22.25
CA VAL A 213 -7.52 25.75 23.35
C VAL A 213 -6.69 25.19 24.51
N THR A 214 -5.62 24.44 24.20
CA THR A 214 -4.74 23.86 25.22
C THR A 214 -3.97 24.95 25.97
N MET A 215 -3.44 25.95 25.26
CA MET A 215 -2.78 27.10 25.90
C MET A 215 -3.75 27.93 26.75
N TRP A 216 -5.00 28.11 26.31
CA TRP A 216 -6.02 28.81 27.09
C TRP A 216 -6.38 28.06 28.38
N ASN A 217 -6.57 26.73 28.32
CA ASN A 217 -6.84 25.90 29.49
C ASN A 217 -5.63 25.85 30.46
N MET A 218 -4.41 25.82 29.95
CA MET A 218 -3.20 25.90 30.78
C MET A 218 -3.05 27.27 31.46
N ALA A 219 -3.41 28.37 30.79
CA ALA A 219 -3.41 29.70 31.37
C ALA A 219 -4.48 29.87 32.47
N GLY A 220 -5.70 29.35 32.27
CA GLY A 220 -6.78 29.41 33.26
C GLY A 220 -6.54 28.56 34.52
N SER A 221 -5.74 27.49 34.43
CA SER A 221 -5.36 26.67 35.59
C SER A 221 -4.35 27.33 36.54
N ARG A 222 -3.63 28.37 36.09
CA ARG A 222 -2.65 29.11 36.91
C ARG A 222 -3.26 30.24 37.73
N SER A 223 -4.49 30.64 37.46
CA SER A 223 -5.20 31.70 38.21
C SER A 223 -6.07 31.19 39.37
N GLY A 224 -6.06 29.88 39.65
CA GLY A 224 -6.96 29.24 40.64
C GLY A 224 -6.39 28.96 42.04
N ASN A 225 -5.09 29.22 42.30
CA ASN A 225 -4.47 29.02 43.61
C ASN A 225 -3.85 30.31 44.12
N ALA A 226 -4.69 31.24 44.56
CA ALA A 226 -4.30 32.38 45.40
C ALA A 226 -5.47 32.72 46.33
N TYR A 227 -5.63 31.92 47.38
CA TYR A 227 -6.33 32.27 48.61
C TYR A 227 -5.47 31.83 49.79
#